data_AF-A0A0F9FJA1-F1
#
_entry.id   AF-A0A0F9FJA1-F1
#
_cell.length_a   1.000
_cell.length_b   1.000
_cell.length_c   1.000
_cell.angle_alpha   90.00
_cell.angle_beta   90.00
_cell.angle_gamma   90.00
#
_symmetry.space_group_name_H-M   'P 1'
#
loop_
_entity.id
_entity.type
_entity.pdbx_description
1 polymer ?
#
loop_
_entity_poly.entity_id
_entity_poly.type
_entity_poly.pdbx_seq_one_letter_code
_entity_poly.pdbx_strand_id
1 'polypeptide(L)'
;MLHSYKEGSDLKIHVHIVTNGTEGVDTQVNYEVEYTIGDIDEVMSAATVITSGNSTIASGTTDRTHKRIEVGTITGTNLKTMATLKIRFRRIARVGGTADPAADPFVTMIGIHIEEDTVGSRTEDAK
;
A
#
# COMPACT_ATOMS: atom_id res chain seq x y z
N MET A 1 -14.85 -0.07 16.64
CA MET A 1 -15.46 -1.26 15.98
C MET A 1 -14.30 -2.05 15.37
N LEU A 2 -14.28 -3.40 15.41
CA LEU A 2 -13.11 -4.17 14.95
C LEU A 2 -13.03 -4.35 13.42
N HIS A 3 -14.10 -4.02 12.70
CA HIS A 3 -14.14 -3.93 11.25
C HIS A 3 -14.90 -2.67 10.86
N SER A 4 -14.21 -1.55 10.85
CA SER A 4 -14.76 -0.26 10.45
C SER A 4 -14.23 0.13 9.08
N TYR A 5 -15.16 0.34 8.15
CA TYR A 5 -14.88 0.71 6.77
C TYR A 5 -16.11 1.43 6.23
N LYS A 6 -15.89 2.58 5.59
CA LYS A 6 -16.93 3.25 4.81
C LYS A 6 -17.08 2.52 3.48
N GLU A 7 -18.21 1.84 3.31
CA GLU A 7 -18.49 1.07 2.10
C GLU A 7 -18.28 1.90 0.84
N GLY A 8 -17.69 1.28 -0.19
CA GLY A 8 -17.33 1.99 -1.41
C GLY A 8 -16.04 2.81 -1.38
N SER A 9 -15.39 3.02 -0.23
CA SER A 9 -14.19 3.88 -0.13
C SER A 9 -12.89 3.19 -0.57
N ASP A 10 -11.99 3.94 -1.19
CA ASP A 10 -10.76 3.38 -1.75
C ASP A 10 -9.77 2.91 -0.66
N LEU A 11 -9.05 1.82 -0.95
CA LEU A 11 -7.99 1.29 -0.11
C LEU A 11 -6.64 1.80 -0.62
N LYS A 12 -5.92 2.58 0.19
CA LYS A 12 -4.62 3.18 -0.18
C LYS A 12 -3.47 2.37 0.39
N ILE A 13 -2.73 1.69 -0.47
CA ILE A 13 -1.65 0.77 -0.10
C ILE A 13 -0.30 1.48 -0.19
N HIS A 14 0.48 1.34 0.88
CA HIS A 14 1.85 1.84 0.95
C HIS A 14 2.74 0.88 1.75
N VAL A 15 4.05 1.05 1.59
CA VAL A 15 5.05 0.29 2.33
C VAL A 15 5.91 1.25 3.17
N HIS A 16 6.25 0.82 4.38
CA HIS A 16 7.25 1.46 5.20
C HIS A 16 8.56 0.70 5.11
N ILE A 17 9.63 1.45 4.87
CA ILE A 17 10.99 0.92 4.80
C ILE A 17 11.92 1.69 5.73
N VAL A 18 13.04 1.07 6.04
CA VAL A 18 14.17 1.69 6.75
C VAL A 18 15.42 1.46 5.90
N THR A 19 16.15 2.52 5.57
CA THR A 19 17.41 2.41 4.81
C THR A 19 18.43 1.59 5.56
N ASN A 20 19.30 0.90 4.81
CA ASN A 20 20.32 -0.01 5.33
C ASN A 20 21.69 0.45 4.82
N GLY A 21 22.23 1.48 5.44
CA GLY A 21 23.41 2.21 4.98
C GLY A 21 23.07 3.60 4.45
N THR A 22 24.12 4.41 4.30
CA THR A 22 24.02 5.75 3.72
C THR A 22 24.18 5.67 2.20
N GLU A 23 23.26 6.30 1.47
CA GLU A 23 23.32 6.34 0.01
C GLU A 23 24.34 7.37 -0.50
N GLY A 24 25.28 6.95 -1.36
CA GLY A 24 26.30 7.84 -1.93
C GLY A 24 25.86 8.58 -3.20
N VAL A 25 24.75 8.15 -3.80
CA VAL A 25 24.10 8.73 -4.99
C VAL A 25 22.59 8.57 -4.84
N ASP A 26 21.80 9.20 -5.71
CA ASP A 26 20.36 8.93 -5.75
C ASP A 26 20.11 7.47 -6.18
N THR A 27 19.43 6.71 -5.33
CA THR A 27 19.06 5.31 -5.59
C THR A 27 17.54 5.15 -5.63
N GLN A 28 17.07 4.00 -6.12
CA GLN A 28 15.65 3.78 -6.33
C GLN A 28 15.19 2.40 -5.87
N VAL A 29 14.00 2.39 -5.28
CA VAL A 29 13.29 1.16 -4.91
C VAL A 29 11.94 1.10 -5.60
N ASN A 30 11.49 -0.10 -5.89
CA ASN A 30 10.20 -0.36 -6.51
C ASN A 30 9.56 -1.59 -5.87
N TYR A 31 8.25 -1.52 -5.66
CA TYR A 31 7.47 -2.55 -4.98
C TYR A 31 6.20 -2.86 -5.74
N GLU A 32 5.73 -4.09 -5.59
CA GLU A 32 4.54 -4.60 -6.22
C GLU A 32 3.62 -5.26 -5.18
N VAL A 33 2.31 -5.04 -5.35
CA VAL A 33 1.26 -5.82 -4.69
C VAL A 33 0.38 -6.46 -5.74
N GLU A 34 0.36 -7.79 -5.73
CA GLU A 34 -0.64 -8.60 -6.40
C GLU A 34 -1.78 -8.86 -5.39
N TYR A 35 -3.02 -8.61 -5.77
CA TYR A 35 -4.16 -8.76 -4.88
C TYR A 35 -5.38 -9.43 -5.54
N THR A 36 -6.19 -10.05 -4.69
CA THR A 36 -7.57 -10.47 -4.99
C THR A 36 -8.46 -10.01 -3.85
N ILE A 37 -9.68 -9.56 -4.15
CA ILE A 37 -10.63 -9.04 -3.16
C ILE A 37 -12.04 -9.61 -3.40
N GLY A 38 -12.83 -9.74 -2.35
CA GLY A 38 -14.24 -10.14 -2.46
C GLY A 38 -14.99 -9.95 -1.15
N ASP A 39 -16.32 -9.77 -1.26
CA ASP A 39 -17.21 -9.76 -0.12
C ASP A 39 -17.46 -11.18 0.43
N ILE A 40 -18.06 -11.28 1.62
CA ILE A 40 -18.54 -12.56 2.17
C ILE A 40 -19.53 -13.18 1.18
N ASP A 41 -19.39 -14.49 0.94
CA ASP A 41 -20.21 -15.29 0.02
C ASP A 41 -20.11 -14.89 -1.47
N GLU A 42 -19.12 -14.08 -1.85
CA GLU A 42 -18.81 -13.74 -3.24
C GLU A 42 -17.63 -14.56 -3.79
N VAL A 43 -17.59 -14.76 -5.10
CA VAL A 43 -16.38 -15.22 -5.80
C VAL A 43 -15.36 -14.08 -5.78
N MET A 44 -14.16 -14.34 -5.24
CA MET A 44 -13.09 -13.33 -5.25
C MET A 44 -12.71 -12.88 -6.66
N SER A 45 -12.33 -11.61 -6.79
CA SER A 45 -11.85 -11.03 -8.05
C SER A 45 -10.66 -11.80 -8.64
N ALA A 46 -10.45 -11.64 -9.95
CA ALA A 46 -9.20 -12.04 -10.57
C ALA A 46 -8.00 -11.31 -9.93
N ALA A 47 -6.82 -11.94 -9.99
CA ALA A 47 -5.59 -11.35 -9.47
C ALA A 47 -5.23 -10.10 -10.27
N THR A 48 -5.04 -8.99 -9.57
CA THR A 48 -4.62 -7.70 -10.14
C THR A 48 -3.30 -7.28 -9.53
N VAL A 49 -2.46 -6.62 -10.32
CA VAL A 49 -1.12 -6.17 -9.90
C VAL A 49 -1.05 -4.65 -9.94
N ILE A 50 -0.56 -4.05 -8.86
CA ILE A 50 -0.22 -2.62 -8.78
C ILE A 50 1.24 -2.46 -8.33
N THR A 51 1.89 -1.42 -8.84
CA THR A 51 3.32 -1.14 -8.57
C THR A 51 3.51 0.29 -8.10
N SER A 52 4.43 0.53 -7.17
CA SER A 52 4.80 1.88 -6.73
C SER A 52 5.45 2.72 -7.83
N GLY A 53 6.04 2.07 -8.82
CA GLY A 53 7.04 2.70 -9.68
C GLY A 53 8.33 3.00 -8.90
N ASN A 54 9.28 3.66 -9.56
CA ASN A 54 10.56 3.98 -8.95
C ASN A 54 10.39 5.11 -7.91
N SER A 55 10.68 4.79 -6.66
CA SER A 55 10.76 5.77 -5.56
C SER A 55 12.22 6.08 -5.26
N THR A 56 12.59 7.36 -5.36
CA THR A 56 13.97 7.81 -5.14
C THR A 56 14.30 7.94 -3.65
N ILE A 57 15.43 7.35 -3.25
CA ILE A 57 16.15 7.62 -2.01
C ILE A 57 17.31 8.54 -2.38
N ALA A 58 17.22 9.79 -1.92
CA ALA A 58 18.21 10.81 -2.29
C ALA A 58 19.60 10.48 -1.73
N SER A 59 20.63 10.87 -2.48
CA SER A 59 22.02 10.86 -2.03
C SER A 59 22.17 11.55 -0.67
N GLY A 60 23.01 10.98 0.19
CA GLY A 60 23.24 11.47 1.55
C GLY A 60 22.13 11.09 2.54
N THR A 61 21.08 10.36 2.11
CA THR A 61 20.13 9.77 3.07
C THR A 61 20.89 8.83 4.00
N THR A 62 20.85 9.12 5.30
CA THR A 62 21.59 8.38 6.32
C THR A 62 21.02 6.98 6.51
N ASP A 63 21.86 6.08 7.03
CA ASP A 63 21.41 4.79 7.53
C ASP A 63 20.24 4.92 8.52
N ARG A 64 19.37 3.91 8.57
CA ARG A 64 18.19 3.81 9.45
C ARG A 64 17.14 4.91 9.25
N THR A 65 17.11 5.54 8.09
CA THR A 65 16.07 6.52 7.75
C THR A 65 14.78 5.81 7.38
N HIS A 66 13.69 6.16 8.07
CA HIS A 66 12.35 5.69 7.72
C HIS A 66 11.82 6.41 6.47
N LYS A 67 11.24 5.64 5.55
CA LYS A 67 10.54 6.16 4.36
C LYS A 67 9.20 5.45 4.20
N ARG A 68 8.21 6.19 3.70
CA ARG A 68 6.90 5.68 3.27
C ARG A 68 6.81 5.79 1.76
N ILE A 69 6.48 4.69 1.08
CA ILE A 69 6.37 4.60 -0.37
C ILE A 69 4.95 4.18 -0.72
N GLU A 70 4.25 5.02 -1.49
CA GLU A 70 2.93 4.68 -2.03
C GLU A 70 3.09 3.58 -3.07
N VAL A 71 2.27 2.53 -2.98
CA VAL A 71 2.23 1.45 -3.97
C VAL A 71 1.09 1.67 -4.95
N GLY A 72 -0.08 2.07 -4.44
CA GLY A 72 -1.23 2.36 -5.28
C GLY A 72 -2.55 2.32 -4.52
N THR A 73 -3.63 2.38 -5.28
CA THR A 73 -4.99 2.43 -4.77
C THR A 73 -5.81 1.30 -5.36
N ILE A 74 -6.50 0.57 -4.50
CA ILE A 74 -7.56 -0.37 -4.92
C ILE A 74 -8.87 0.39 -4.82
N THR A 75 -9.59 0.46 -5.94
CA THR A 75 -10.90 1.10 -5.99
C THR A 75 -11.88 0.34 -5.11
N GLY A 76 -12.55 1.07 -4.21
CA GLY A 76 -13.45 0.50 -3.22
C GLY A 76 -14.87 0.25 -3.70
N THR A 77 -15.19 0.62 -4.94
CA THR A 77 -16.56 0.57 -5.49
C THR A 77 -17.21 -0.79 -5.25
N ASN A 78 -18.40 -0.78 -4.67
CA ASN A 78 -19.22 -1.94 -4.29
C ASN A 78 -18.66 -2.84 -3.18
N LEU A 79 -17.46 -2.59 -2.66
CA LEU A 79 -16.96 -3.33 -1.51
C LEU A 79 -17.77 -2.98 -0.27
N LYS A 80 -18.17 -4.02 0.46
CA LYS A 80 -18.91 -3.90 1.71
C LYS A 80 -17.99 -3.96 2.91
N THR A 81 -18.56 -3.62 4.06
CA THR A 81 -17.97 -4.00 5.34
C THR A 81 -17.74 -5.52 5.36
N MET A 82 -16.59 -5.95 5.91
CA MET A 82 -16.14 -7.34 5.94
C MET A 82 -15.58 -7.93 4.63
N ALA A 83 -15.38 -7.12 3.58
CA ALA A 83 -14.62 -7.57 2.41
C ALA A 83 -13.23 -8.10 2.83
N THR A 84 -12.77 -9.18 2.20
CA THR A 84 -11.46 -9.77 2.49
C THR A 84 -10.47 -9.46 1.37
N LEU A 85 -9.26 -9.06 1.75
CA LEU A 85 -8.17 -8.78 0.83
C LEU A 85 -7.06 -9.82 1.02
N LYS A 86 -6.74 -10.53 -0.05
CA LYS A 86 -5.56 -11.39 -0.11
C LYS A 86 -4.48 -10.69 -0.93
N ILE A 87 -3.30 -10.52 -0.35
CA ILE A 87 -2.16 -9.86 -1.01
C ILE A 87 -0.95 -10.78 -1.12
N ARG A 88 -0.16 -10.55 -2.16
CA ARG A 88 1.22 -10.97 -2.29
C ARG A 88 2.08 -9.75 -2.60
N PHE A 89 3.09 -9.53 -1.79
CA PHE A 89 3.98 -8.37 -1.88
C PHE A 89 5.38 -8.78 -2.33
N ARG A 90 6.00 -7.97 -3.19
CA ARG A 90 7.37 -8.19 -3.68
C ARG A 90 8.11 -6.86 -3.81
N ARG A 91 9.43 -6.88 -3.54
CA ARG A 91 10.35 -5.91 -4.14
C ARG A 91 10.57 -6.33 -5.58
N ILE A 92 10.48 -5.39 -6.51
CA ILE A 92 10.71 -5.63 -7.94
C ILE A 92 11.86 -4.78 -8.45
N ALA A 93 12.39 -5.13 -9.61
CA ALA A 93 13.43 -4.32 -10.25
C ALA A 93 12.89 -2.91 -10.55
N ARG A 94 13.77 -1.90 -10.44
CA ARG A 94 13.47 -0.57 -10.96
C ARG A 94 13.23 -0.62 -12.46
N VAL A 95 12.34 0.24 -12.97
CA VAL A 95 12.13 0.42 -14.41
C VAL A 95 12.89 1.67 -14.84
N GLY A 96 14.09 1.49 -15.42
CA GLY A 96 14.99 2.61 -15.71
C GLY A 96 15.58 3.28 -14.46
N GLY A 97 16.06 4.52 -14.60
CA GLY A 97 16.62 5.31 -13.49
C GLY A 97 18.09 5.00 -13.14
N THR A 98 18.57 5.60 -12.04
CA THR A 98 20.01 5.75 -11.75
C THR A 98 20.66 4.47 -11.22
N ALA A 99 20.33 4.06 -10.00
CA ALA A 99 20.99 2.97 -9.30
C ALA A 99 20.05 2.29 -8.29
N ASP A 100 20.36 1.04 -7.92
CA ASP A 100 19.76 0.40 -6.75
C ASP A 100 20.46 0.89 -5.47
N PRO A 101 19.79 0.84 -4.31
CA PRO A 101 20.40 1.09 -3.01
C PRO A 101 21.66 0.24 -2.81
N ALA A 102 22.66 0.81 -2.14
CA ALA A 102 23.93 0.13 -1.89
C ALA A 102 23.76 -1.17 -1.06
N ALA A 103 22.74 -1.22 -0.20
CA ALA A 103 22.24 -2.45 0.39
C ALA A 103 20.71 -2.40 0.49
N ASP A 104 20.09 -3.59 0.60
CA ASP A 104 18.64 -3.71 0.61
C ASP A 104 18.02 -3.01 1.84
N PRO A 105 17.10 -2.05 1.63
CA PRO A 105 16.33 -1.47 2.71
C PRO A 105 15.42 -2.51 3.38
N PHE A 106 15.22 -2.38 4.68
CA PHE A 106 14.33 -3.25 5.45
C PHE A 106 12.89 -2.82 5.28
N VAL A 107 12.03 -3.71 4.79
CA VAL A 107 10.57 -3.50 4.82
C VAL A 107 10.06 -3.77 6.23
N THR A 108 9.47 -2.75 6.86
CA THR A 108 8.99 -2.86 8.25
C THR A 108 7.48 -3.07 8.34
N MET A 109 6.71 -2.57 7.36
CA MET A 109 5.26 -2.70 7.35
C MET A 109 4.70 -2.52 5.94
N ILE A 110 3.62 -3.24 5.63
CA ILE A 110 2.70 -2.91 4.54
C ILE A 110 1.45 -2.31 5.17
N GLY A 111 1.15 -1.06 4.83
CA GLY A 111 0.02 -0.30 5.35
C GLY A 111 -1.11 -0.18 4.34
N ILE A 112 -2.34 -0.26 4.83
CA ILE A 112 -3.55 0.01 4.06
C ILE A 112 -4.35 1.05 4.82
N HIS A 113 -4.54 2.24 4.23
CA HIS A 113 -5.43 3.25 4.78
C HIS A 113 -6.79 3.14 4.11
N ILE A 114 -7.83 3.19 4.92
CA ILE A 114 -9.25 3.17 4.52
C ILE A 114 -9.95 4.37 5.16
N GLU A 115 -11.09 4.76 4.60
CA GLU A 115 -12.00 5.69 5.28
C GLU A 115 -12.91 4.92 6.24
N GLU A 116 -13.19 5.52 7.39
CA GLU A 116 -14.16 5.03 8.38
C GLU A 116 -15.27 6.06 8.56
N ASP A 117 -16.51 5.58 8.56
CA ASP A 117 -17.69 6.36 8.94
C ASP A 117 -17.60 6.73 10.43
N THR A 118 -17.74 8.02 10.75
CA THR A 118 -17.80 8.47 12.16
C THR A 118 -19.18 8.19 12.77
N VAL A 119 -19.26 8.12 14.10
CA VAL A 119 -20.56 8.01 14.80
C VAL A 119 -21.46 9.18 14.41
N GLY A 120 -22.64 8.90 13.85
CA GLY A 120 -23.61 9.89 13.35
C GLY A 120 -23.57 10.16 11.84
N SER A 121 -22.66 9.52 11.10
CA SER A 121 -22.61 9.59 9.62
C SER A 121 -23.75 8.86 8.92
N ARG A 122 -24.48 8.00 9.64
CA ARG A 122 -25.71 7.33 9.18
C ARG A 122 -26.89 7.83 10.01
N THR A 123 -27.88 8.47 9.36
CA THR A 123 -29.21 8.68 9.94
C THR A 123 -30.03 7.44 9.65
N GLU A 124 -30.30 6.61 10.66
CA GLU A 124 -31.42 5.68 10.58
C GLU A 124 -32.70 6.51 10.77
N ASP A 125 -33.46 6.65 9.69
CA ASP A 125 -34.81 7.21 9.59
C ASP A 125 -35.01 8.69 9.99
N ALA A 126 -34.85 9.58 9.00
CA ALA A 126 -35.69 10.77 8.93
C ALA A 126 -37.10 10.35 8.48
N LYS A 127 -37.98 10.08 9.47
CA LYS A 127 -39.46 9.90 9.42
C LYS A 127 -40.10 9.23 8.21
#